data_AF-A0A9N9DDP2-F1
#
_entry.id   AF-A0A9N9DDP2-F1
#
_cell.length_a   1.000
_cell.length_b   1.000
_cell.length_c   1.000
_cell.angle_alpha   90.00
_cell.angle_beta   90.00
_cell.angle_gamma   90.00
#
_symmetry.space_group_name_H-M   'P 1'
#
loop_
_entity.id
_entity.type
_entity.pdbx_description
1 polymer ?
#
loop_
_entity_poly.entity_id
_entity_poly.type
_entity_poly.pdbx_seq_one_letter_code
_entity_poly.pdbx_strand_id
1 'polypeptide(L)'
;IKKTLISELKKAQKCYKANADQKRQEGHNFKVENEYEVNNILDVKKIQKKLYYIIDWKGYDINEQSWEPANNVVYAKEALDIFYHITLISQGQNSGTKVRKRDF
;
A
#
# COMPACT_ATOMS: atom_id res chain seq x y z
N ILE A 1 8.49 18.34 -15.76
CA ILE A 1 9.10 16.99 -15.90
C ILE A 1 8.70 16.04 -14.77
N LYS A 2 8.66 16.47 -13.50
CA LYS A 2 8.42 15.58 -12.34
C LYS A 2 6.96 15.10 -12.10
N LYS A 3 5.94 15.88 -12.45
CA LYS A 3 4.51 15.50 -12.28
C LYS A 3 4.01 14.41 -13.24
N THR A 4 4.72 14.17 -14.34
CA THR A 4 4.29 13.25 -15.38
C THR A 4 4.42 11.79 -14.92
N LEU A 5 5.49 11.46 -14.18
CA LEU A 5 5.83 10.08 -13.81
C LEU A 5 4.79 9.44 -12.88
N ILE A 6 4.31 10.15 -11.85
CA ILE A 6 3.29 9.61 -10.93
C ILE A 6 1.92 9.52 -11.60
N SER A 7 1.62 10.46 -12.51
CA SER A 7 0.42 10.37 -13.33
C SER A 7 0.49 9.18 -14.29
N GLU A 8 1.68 8.86 -14.81
CA GLU A 8 1.95 7.67 -15.61
C GLU A 8 1.82 6.40 -14.77
N LEU A 9 2.31 6.38 -13.53
CA LEU A 9 2.12 5.26 -12.60
C LEU A 9 0.64 5.06 -12.24
N LYS A 10 -0.09 6.13 -11.93
CA LYS A 10 -1.54 6.06 -11.66
C LYS A 10 -2.32 5.62 -12.91
N LYS A 11 -1.89 6.05 -14.11
CA LYS A 11 -2.46 5.63 -15.39
C LYS A 11 -2.17 4.16 -15.66
N ALA A 12 -0.93 3.71 -15.47
CA ALA A 12 -0.48 2.32 -15.60
C ALA A 12 -1.24 1.39 -14.63
N GLN A 13 -1.38 1.79 -13.37
CA GLN A 13 -2.19 1.05 -12.40
C GLN A 13 -3.68 1.01 -12.77
N LYS A 14 -4.23 2.09 -13.34
CA LYS A 14 -5.62 2.14 -13.81
C LYS A 14 -5.83 1.20 -15.00
N CYS A 15 -4.93 1.15 -15.98
CA CYS A 15 -5.04 0.21 -17.10
C CYS A 15 -4.69 -1.24 -16.71
N TYR A 16 -3.88 -1.47 -15.68
CA TYR A 16 -3.69 -2.81 -15.10
C TYR A 16 -4.99 -3.37 -14.50
N LYS A 17 -5.76 -2.54 -13.78
CA LYS A 17 -7.06 -2.94 -13.21
C LYS A 17 -8.14 -3.21 -14.27
N ALA A 18 -8.08 -2.52 -15.41
CA ALA A 18 -9.00 -2.75 -16.53
C ALA A 18 -8.71 -4.06 -17.31
N ASN A 19 -7.50 -4.61 -17.21
CA ASN A 19 -7.07 -5.81 -17.94
C ASN A 19 -7.10 -7.11 -17.10
N ALA A 20 -7.64 -7.08 -15.88
CA ALA A 20 -7.67 -8.24 -14.97
C ALA A 20 -8.64 -9.36 -15.41
N ASP A 21 -9.58 -9.09 -16.33
CA ASP A 21 -10.56 -10.08 -16.82
C ASP A 21 -10.13 -10.79 -18.13
N GLN A 22 -9.06 -10.35 -18.80
CA GLN A 22 -8.71 -10.82 -20.16
C GLN A 22 -7.48 -11.76 -20.27
N LYS A 23 -6.71 -12.01 -19.20
CA LYS A 23 -5.49 -12.84 -19.28
C LYS A 23 -5.71 -14.27 -18.80
N ARG A 24 -6.26 -15.13 -19.67
CA ARG A 24 -6.20 -16.60 -19.53
C ARG A 24 -5.31 -17.31 -20.55
N GLN A 25 -4.72 -16.60 -21.50
CA GLN A 25 -3.79 -17.19 -22.47
C GLN A 25 -2.65 -16.19 -22.75
N GLU A 26 -1.46 -16.75 -22.96
CA GLU A 26 -0.23 -16.13 -23.47
C GLU A 26 0.79 -15.63 -22.43
N GLY A 27 1.84 -16.45 -22.29
CA GLY A 27 3.04 -16.20 -21.50
C GLY A 27 3.88 -15.07 -22.09
N HIS A 28 3.55 -13.85 -21.69
CA HIS A 28 4.33 -12.66 -21.98
C HIS A 28 5.19 -12.30 -20.76
N ASN A 29 6.50 -12.52 -20.89
CA ASN A 29 7.54 -12.00 -20.01
C ASN A 29 7.46 -10.47 -19.93
N PHE A 30 6.65 -9.94 -19.01
CA PHE A 30 6.59 -8.51 -18.72
C PHE A 30 6.11 -8.29 -17.30
N LYS A 31 7.04 -8.02 -16.39
CA LYS A 31 6.79 -7.11 -15.28
C LYS A 31 8.10 -6.73 -14.59
N VAL A 32 8.71 -5.66 -15.09
CA VAL A 32 9.38 -4.72 -14.20
C VAL A 32 8.70 -3.37 -14.45
N GLU A 33 7.43 -3.27 -14.04
CA GLU A 33 6.80 -1.95 -13.95
C GLU A 33 7.30 -1.30 -12.67
N ASN A 34 8.49 -0.70 -12.81
CA ASN A 34 9.14 0.27 -11.94
C ASN A 34 9.05 0.02 -10.43
N GLU A 35 10.11 -0.56 -9.87
CA GLU A 35 10.33 -0.61 -8.42
C GLU A 35 10.84 0.77 -7.94
N TYR A 36 10.27 1.27 -6.85
CA TYR A 36 10.66 2.55 -6.24
C TYR A 36 11.00 2.35 -4.77
N GLU A 37 11.94 3.14 -4.28
CA GLU A 37 12.34 3.11 -2.88
C GLU A 37 11.28 3.77 -2.00
N VAL A 38 10.78 3.00 -1.02
CA VAL A 38 9.86 3.49 0.00
C VAL A 38 10.68 4.23 1.06
N ASN A 39 10.29 5.47 1.38
CA ASN A 39 10.83 6.18 2.53
C ASN A 39 10.16 5.69 3.81
N ASN A 40 8.83 5.80 3.89
CA ASN A 40 8.04 5.38 5.06
C ASN A 40 6.64 4.89 4.66
N ILE A 41 6.03 4.10 5.54
CA ILE A 41 4.59 3.78 5.50
C ILE A 41 3.90 4.62 6.57
N LEU A 42 2.88 5.39 6.19
CA LEU A 42 2.26 6.34 7.13
C LEU A 42 0.96 5.82 7.74
N ASP A 43 0.22 4.98 7.02
CA ASP A 43 -1.10 4.50 7.42
C ASP A 43 -1.47 3.22 6.66
N VAL A 44 -2.44 2.49 7.22
CA VAL A 44 -3.01 1.26 6.65
C VAL A 44 -4.53 1.30 6.74
N LYS A 45 -5.20 0.94 5.63
CA LYS A 45 -6.66 0.78 5.61
C LYS A 45 -7.06 -0.56 5.00
N LYS A 46 -8.21 -1.06 5.44
CA LYS A 46 -8.81 -2.29 4.92
C LYS A 46 -10.08 -1.98 4.14
N ILE A 47 -10.10 -2.32 2.86
CA ILE A 47 -11.26 -2.16 1.97
C ILE A 47 -11.59 -3.52 1.36
N GLN A 48 -12.83 -4.00 1.53
CA GLN A 48 -13.30 -5.28 0.97
C GLN A 48 -12.31 -6.44 1.23
N LYS A 49 -11.86 -6.58 2.48
CA LYS A 49 -10.87 -7.59 2.93
C LYS A 49 -9.45 -7.43 2.37
N LYS A 50 -9.17 -6.42 1.54
CA LYS A 50 -7.83 -6.10 1.03
C LYS A 50 -7.20 -4.97 1.83
N LEU A 51 -5.90 -5.08 2.09
CA LEU A 51 -5.11 -4.04 2.76
C LEU A 51 -4.50 -3.10 1.74
N TYR A 52 -4.50 -1.82 2.09
CA TYR A 52 -3.85 -0.74 1.35
C TYR A 52 -3.01 0.07 2.34
N TYR A 53 -1.83 0.48 1.90
CA TYR A 53 -0.89 1.28 2.67
C TYR A 53 -0.69 2.62 1.97
N ILE A 54 -0.62 3.71 2.73
CA ILE A 54 -0.17 4.99 2.18
C ILE A 54 1.36 5.05 2.25
N ILE A 55 1.98 5.27 1.10
CA ILE A 55 3.42 5.23 0.93
C ILE A 55 3.96 6.65 0.81
N ASP A 56 4.97 6.95 1.62
CA ASP A 56 5.86 8.08 1.43
C ASP A 56 7.04 7.65 0.57
N TRP A 57 7.15 8.23 -0.61
CA TRP A 57 8.14 7.83 -1.62
C TRP A 57 9.44 8.61 -1.45
N LYS A 58 10.58 7.94 -1.50
CA LYS A 58 11.87 8.61 -1.30
C LYS A 58 12.19 9.56 -2.46
N GLY A 59 12.47 10.83 -2.13
CA GLY A 59 12.78 11.87 -3.12
C GLY A 59 11.58 12.50 -3.82
N TYR A 60 10.36 12.17 -3.37
CA TYR A 60 9.10 12.74 -3.83
C TYR A 60 8.47 13.61 -2.74
N ASP A 61 7.53 14.46 -3.13
CA ASP A 61 6.85 15.39 -2.21
C ASP A 61 5.71 14.70 -1.44
N ILE A 62 5.25 15.28 -0.32
CA ILE A 62 4.12 14.77 0.46
C ILE A 62 2.83 14.66 -0.38
N ASN A 63 2.68 15.53 -1.37
CA ASN A 63 1.54 15.54 -2.30
C ASN A 63 1.54 14.34 -3.27
N GLU A 64 2.64 13.60 -3.31
CA GLU A 64 2.85 12.47 -4.21
C GLU A 64 2.61 11.11 -3.54
N GLN A 65 2.25 11.12 -2.26
CA GLN A 65 1.85 9.94 -1.51
C GLN A 65 0.66 9.23 -2.15
N SER A 66 0.72 7.90 -2.19
CA SER A 66 -0.31 7.06 -2.82
C SER A 66 -0.71 5.88 -1.94
N TRP A 67 -1.96 5.44 -2.11
CA TRP A 67 -2.46 4.22 -1.49
C TRP A 67 -2.14 3.01 -2.36
N GLU A 68 -1.16 2.23 -1.95
CA GLU A 68 -0.70 1.03 -2.62
C GLU A 68 -1.32 -0.23 -1.99
N PRO A 69 -1.75 -1.22 -2.78
CA PRO A 69 -2.21 -2.50 -2.25
C PRO A 69 -1.06 -3.26 -1.58
N ALA A 70 -1.36 -4.08 -0.57
CA ALA A 70 -0.35 -4.86 0.15
C ALA A 70 0.62 -5.64 -0.77
N ASN A 71 0.12 -6.18 -1.88
CA ASN A 71 0.91 -6.90 -2.88
C ASN A 71 2.03 -6.06 -3.52
N ASN A 72 1.90 -4.74 -3.57
CA ASN A 72 2.93 -3.85 -4.11
C ASN A 72 4.01 -3.51 -3.07
N VAL A 73 3.70 -3.67 -1.78
CA VAL A 73 4.55 -3.26 -0.66
C VAL A 73 5.32 -4.45 -0.06
N VAL A 74 5.12 -5.67 -0.60
CA VAL A 74 5.73 -6.91 -0.09
C VAL A 74 7.27 -6.88 -0.03
N TYR A 75 7.90 -6.06 -0.87
CA TYR A 75 9.36 -5.91 -0.91
C TYR A 75 9.88 -4.83 0.05
N ALA A 76 9.02 -3.94 0.56
CA ALA A 76 9.37 -2.89 1.51
C ALA A 76 9.27 -3.39 2.97
N LYS A 77 9.90 -4.53 3.27
CA LYS A 77 9.81 -5.20 4.58
C LYS A 77 10.27 -4.31 5.73
N GLU A 78 11.37 -3.61 5.57
CA GLU A 78 11.92 -2.74 6.60
C GLU A 78 10.94 -1.62 6.97
N ALA A 79 10.32 -0.97 5.98
CA ALA A 79 9.33 0.07 6.22
C ALA A 79 8.05 -0.48 6.88
N LEU A 80 7.63 -1.71 6.53
CA LEU A 80 6.50 -2.39 7.19
C LEU A 80 6.83 -2.72 8.65
N ASP A 81 8.01 -3.25 8.92
CA ASP A 81 8.43 -3.63 10.27
C ASP A 81 8.51 -2.39 11.17
N ILE A 82 9.10 -1.31 10.69
CA ILE A 82 9.14 -0.02 11.41
C ILE A 82 7.72 0.48 11.69
N PHE A 83 6.85 0.51 10.67
CA PHE A 83 5.48 0.98 10.81
C PHE A 83 4.70 0.19 11.87
N TYR A 84 4.78 -1.15 11.82
CA TYR A 84 4.10 -2.00 12.79
C TYR A 84 4.73 -1.94 14.18
N HIS A 85 6.06 -1.82 14.29
CA HIS A 85 6.74 -1.67 15.57
C HIS A 85 6.27 -0.40 16.28
N ILE A 86 6.27 0.75 15.58
CA ILE A 86 5.80 2.03 16.11
C ILE A 86 4.30 1.97 16.47
N THR A 87 3.47 1.39 15.58
CA THR A 87 2.02 1.29 15.78
C THR A 87 1.65 0.40 16.96
N LEU A 88 2.36 -0.72 17.16
CA LEU A 88 2.10 -1.62 18.28
C LEU A 88 2.55 -1.00 19.61
N ILE A 89 3.65 -0.25 19.62
CA ILE A 89 4.09 0.49 20.80
C ILE A 89 3.05 1.54 21.21
N SER A 90 2.46 2.25 20.24
CA SER A 90 1.44 3.26 20.53
C SER A 90 0.10 2.69 21.00
N GLN A 91 -0.26 1.46 20.61
CA GLN A 91 -1.47 0.76 21.07
C GLN A 91 -1.32 0.12 22.46
N GLY A 92 -0.09 0.05 23.00
CA GLY A 92 0.23 -0.52 24.32
C GLY A 92 -0.02 0.38 25.53
N GLN A 93 -0.59 1.59 25.36
CA GLN A 93 -0.90 2.53 26.45
C GLN A 93 -2.42 2.73 26.68
N ASN A 94 -3.29 1.88 26.11
CA ASN A 94 -4.74 1.89 26.38
C ASN A 94 -5.25 0.52 26.86
N SER A 95 -4.80 0.09 28.05
CA SER A 95 -5.43 -1.01 28.79
C SER A 95 -6.78 -0.53 29.37
N GLY A 96 -7.82 -0.64 28.55
CA GLY A 96 -9.21 -0.37 28.93
C GLY A 96 -10.15 -1.27 28.13
N THR A 97 -10.08 -2.58 28.39
CA THR A 97 -10.94 -3.62 27.82
C THR A 97 -12.42 -3.27 28.04
N LYS A 98 -13.13 -2.76 27.03
CA LYS A 98 -14.59 -2.83 26.99
C LYS A 98 -15.00 -4.10 26.26
N VAL A 99 -15.24 -5.15 27.05
CA VAL A 99 -15.96 -6.36 26.65
C VAL A 99 -17.32 -5.94 26.08
N ARG A 100 -17.57 -6.20 24.79
CA ARG A 100 -18.90 -6.06 24.21
C ARG A 100 -19.76 -7.22 24.71
N LYS A 101 -20.69 -6.95 25.63
CA LYS A 101 -21.84 -7.84 25.86
C LYS A 101 -22.69 -7.84 24.58
N ARG A 102 -22.89 -9.02 24.00
CA ARG A 102 -24.01 -9.27 23.10
C ARG A 102 -25.14 -9.76 24.01
N ASP A 103 -26.14 -8.92 24.21
CA ASP A 103 -27.40 -9.35 24.80
C ASP A 103 -28.20 -10.06 23.69
N PHE A 104 -28.78 -11.21 24.03
CA PHE A 104 -29.69 -12.00 23.21
C PHE A 104 -31.10 -11.40 23.23
#